data_AF-A0ABD0YI32-F1
#
_entry.id   AF-A0ABD0YI32-F1
#
_cell.length_a   1.000
_cell.length_b   1.000
_cell.length_c   1.000
_cell.angle_alpha   90.00
_cell.angle_beta   90.00
_cell.angle_gamma   90.00
#
_symmetry.space_group_name_H-M   'P 1'
#
loop_
_entity.id
_entity.type
_entity.pdbx_description
1 polymer ?
#
loop_
_entity_poly.entity_id
_entity_poly.type
_entity_poly.pdbx_seq_one_letter_code
_entity_poly.pdbx_strand_id
1 'polypeptide(L)'
;MIVTMAILYNLVFIIGRGVFWELNNSVPLVWWALDYTSDGIYIVDTIVHAHEGYLEQGIMVRDAQKLRQNYVETRRWWWDLVSLPPDSCQARVVPCPVIVRANRLFRLPRMMEFFDRTETRTGYPNSFRICKVVFAIIVLIHWNACFYFAISYAIGFGSDNWVYNLTGPKNSTLSRQYIYSFYWSTLTLTTIGETPQPENDIEYLFVVADFLAGVLIFATIVGNIGSMISNMNVARVEFQNKMDGVKQYMAFRRVSMELQARVIRWFAYTWANKQALDEDRVLSALPDKLKAEIAIHVHLDTLRQVRIFQDCEPGLLEELVLKLKLQVFSPGDYICRKGDVGKEMYIVKRGKLSVVADDERTVLATLGAGSVFGEVSVLDIAGNKTGNRRTANVRSLGYSDLFCLAKRDLWTALADYPEARQSLMERGCQILRKDGLLDEEAFKRAQQEDETLKDKVDRIDRTLSNLQTRFARLLAEYLSQQTKLKQRLTRVERRDDQQ
;
A
#
# COMPACT_ATOMS: atom_id res chain seq x y z
N MET A 1 12.74 -19.24 4.93
CA MET A 1 13.28 -19.09 6.30
C MET A 1 14.17 -20.25 6.69
N ILE A 2 13.66 -21.49 6.87
CA ILE A 2 14.49 -22.65 7.28
C ILE A 2 15.64 -22.90 6.31
N VAL A 3 15.35 -22.98 5.00
CA VAL A 3 16.37 -23.15 3.95
C VAL A 3 17.36 -21.99 3.92
N THR A 4 16.87 -20.76 4.13
CA THR A 4 17.70 -19.55 4.23
C THR A 4 18.68 -19.64 5.39
N MET A 5 18.26 -20.13 6.56
CA MET A 5 19.14 -20.35 7.71
C MET A 5 20.22 -21.39 7.42
N ALA A 6 19.88 -22.48 6.71
CA ALA A 6 20.86 -23.48 6.26
C ALA A 6 21.88 -22.89 5.26
N ILE A 7 21.43 -22.03 4.33
CA ILE A 7 22.32 -21.32 3.40
C ILE A 7 23.22 -20.33 4.14
N LEU A 8 22.68 -19.58 5.10
CA LEU A 8 23.45 -18.63 5.92
C LEU A 8 24.53 -19.34 6.75
N TYR A 9 24.18 -20.50 7.33
CA TYR A 9 25.13 -21.38 7.99
C TYR A 9 26.27 -21.75 7.06
N ASN A 10 25.96 -22.27 5.87
CA ASN A 10 26.97 -22.68 4.89
C ASN A 10 27.80 -21.49 4.38
N LEU A 11 27.19 -20.33 4.16
CA LEU A 11 27.84 -19.10 3.70
C LEU A 11 28.91 -18.58 4.67
N VAL A 12 28.71 -18.73 5.98
CA VAL A 12 29.64 -18.27 7.02
C VAL A 12 30.60 -19.38 7.41
N PHE A 13 30.11 -20.57 7.73
CA PHE A 13 30.92 -21.60 8.36
C PHE A 13 31.77 -22.43 7.39
N ILE A 14 31.42 -22.55 6.09
CA ILE A 14 32.25 -23.31 5.15
C ILE A 14 33.63 -22.66 4.99
N ILE A 15 33.67 -21.35 4.70
CA ILE A 15 34.94 -20.63 4.53
C ILE A 15 35.68 -20.48 5.86
N GLY A 16 34.96 -20.16 6.95
CA GLY A 16 35.55 -20.06 8.28
C GLY A 16 36.19 -21.37 8.76
N ARG A 17 35.51 -22.52 8.59
CA ARG A 17 36.07 -23.84 8.96
C ARG A 17 37.15 -24.33 7.99
N GLY A 18 37.10 -23.91 6.73
CA GLY A 18 38.10 -24.25 5.72
C GLY A 18 39.45 -23.60 6.01
N VAL A 19 39.44 -22.38 6.57
CA VAL A 19 40.63 -21.59 6.86
C VAL A 19 41.09 -21.75 8.32
N PHE A 20 40.17 -21.64 9.29
CA PHE A 20 40.48 -21.81 10.71
C PHE A 20 40.25 -23.26 11.14
N TRP A 21 41.19 -24.15 10.83
CA TRP A 21 41.01 -25.60 11.04
C TRP A 21 40.80 -26.01 12.51
N GLU A 22 41.32 -25.23 13.47
CA GLU A 22 41.09 -25.47 14.91
C GLU A 22 39.60 -25.43 15.24
N LEU A 23 38.83 -24.57 14.55
CA LEU A 23 37.38 -24.50 14.69
C LEU A 23 36.72 -25.81 14.29
N ASN A 24 37.15 -26.41 13.18
CA ASN A 24 36.62 -27.70 12.71
C ASN A 24 37.01 -28.86 13.64
N ASN A 25 38.23 -28.85 14.17
CA ASN A 25 38.76 -29.94 15.00
C ASN A 25 38.28 -29.89 16.46
N SER A 26 37.82 -28.74 16.95
CA SER A 26 37.36 -28.57 18.33
C SER A 26 36.09 -29.37 18.66
N VAL A 27 35.12 -29.42 17.73
CA VAL A 27 33.80 -30.06 17.94
C VAL A 27 33.28 -30.79 16.69
N PRO A 28 33.99 -31.83 16.19
CA PRO A 28 33.69 -32.47 14.90
C PRO A 28 32.29 -33.09 14.83
N LEU A 29 31.78 -33.66 15.93
CA LEU A 29 30.45 -34.28 15.98
C LEU A 29 29.32 -33.27 15.76
N VAL A 30 29.43 -32.08 16.36
CA VAL A 30 28.46 -30.99 16.21
C VAL A 30 28.44 -30.51 14.75
N TRP A 31 29.62 -30.38 14.15
CA TRP A 31 29.74 -29.97 12.76
C TRP A 31 29.11 -30.98 11.80
N TRP A 32 29.38 -32.27 11.97
CA TRP A 32 28.72 -33.31 11.15
C TRP A 32 27.21 -33.27 11.31
N ALA A 33 26.69 -33.14 12.53
CA ALA A 33 25.25 -33.04 12.76
C ALA A 33 24.63 -31.84 12.04
N LEU A 34 25.22 -30.65 12.16
CA LEU A 34 24.75 -29.43 11.49
C LEU A 34 24.83 -29.55 9.97
N ASP A 35 25.94 -30.08 9.47
CA ASP A 35 26.16 -30.22 8.04
C ASP A 35 25.14 -31.19 7.40
N TYR A 36 24.96 -32.40 7.97
CA TYR A 36 23.98 -33.36 7.48
C TYR A 36 22.54 -32.88 7.65
N THR A 37 22.26 -32.11 8.70
CA THR A 37 20.96 -31.45 8.86
C THR A 37 20.72 -30.45 7.73
N SER A 38 21.73 -29.66 7.35
CA SER A 38 21.64 -28.71 6.24
C SER A 38 21.43 -29.40 4.89
N ASP A 39 22.14 -30.50 4.62
CA ASP A 39 21.97 -31.30 3.41
C ASP A 39 20.56 -31.93 3.36
N GLY A 40 20.04 -32.43 4.49
CA GLY A 40 18.67 -32.92 4.62
C GLY A 40 17.61 -31.85 4.31
N ILE A 41 17.83 -30.61 4.79
CA ILE A 41 16.96 -29.47 4.48
C ILE A 41 16.94 -29.18 2.96
N TYR A 42 18.08 -29.28 2.26
CA TYR A 42 18.15 -29.06 0.81
C TYR A 42 17.47 -30.15 0.00
N ILE A 43 17.55 -31.41 0.43
CA ILE A 43 16.82 -32.51 -0.21
C ILE A 43 15.31 -32.27 -0.09
N VAL A 44 14.83 -31.94 1.11
CA VAL A 44 13.41 -31.63 1.33
C VAL A 44 12.96 -30.42 0.50
N ASP A 45 13.76 -29.34 0.44
CA ASP A 45 13.43 -28.16 -0.39
C ASP A 45 13.30 -28.52 -1.87
N THR A 46 14.19 -29.37 -2.38
CA THR A 46 14.16 -29.86 -3.78
C THR A 46 12.87 -30.66 -4.06
N ILE A 47 12.44 -31.50 -3.11
CA ILE A 47 11.20 -32.27 -3.23
C ILE A 47 9.97 -31.35 -3.20
N VAL A 48 9.97 -30.33 -2.33
CA VAL A 48 8.88 -29.35 -2.25
C VAL A 48 8.76 -28.56 -3.55
N HIS A 49 9.89 -28.13 -4.13
CA HIS A 49 9.93 -27.41 -5.41
C HIS A 49 9.42 -28.21 -6.59
N ALA A 50 9.71 -29.51 -6.63
CA ALA A 50 9.17 -30.39 -7.64
C ALA A 50 7.62 -30.46 -7.62
N HIS A 51 6.98 -29.94 -6.56
CA HIS A 51 5.54 -29.84 -6.39
C HIS A 51 5.06 -28.38 -6.15
N GLU A 52 5.89 -27.36 -6.41
CA GLU A 52 5.47 -25.94 -6.29
C GLU A 52 4.58 -25.57 -7.48
N GLY A 53 3.37 -25.07 -7.19
CA GLY A 53 2.43 -24.62 -8.21
C GLY A 53 2.90 -23.36 -8.94
N TYR A 54 2.72 -23.31 -10.25
CA TYR A 54 2.98 -22.12 -11.06
C TYR A 54 1.68 -21.58 -11.66
N LEU A 55 1.71 -20.31 -12.10
CA LEU A 55 0.59 -19.67 -12.77
C LEU A 55 0.73 -19.83 -14.27
N GLU A 56 -0.28 -20.41 -14.91
CA GLU A 56 -0.41 -20.50 -16.37
C GLU A 56 -1.69 -19.76 -16.76
N GLN A 57 -1.57 -18.70 -17.56
CA GLN A 57 -2.70 -17.83 -17.93
C GLN A 57 -3.49 -17.27 -16.72
N GLY A 58 -2.82 -17.07 -15.58
CA GLY A 58 -3.44 -16.58 -14.34
C GLY A 58 -4.16 -17.66 -13.52
N ILE A 59 -4.18 -18.91 -13.96
CA ILE A 59 -4.74 -20.05 -13.22
C ILE A 59 -3.59 -20.82 -12.57
N MET A 60 -3.76 -21.18 -11.29
CA MET A 60 -2.77 -21.96 -10.57
C MET A 60 -2.84 -23.43 -11.01
N VAL A 61 -1.80 -23.90 -11.70
CA VAL A 61 -1.66 -25.30 -12.08
C VAL A 61 -1.22 -26.12 -10.87
N ARG A 62 -1.89 -27.25 -10.60
CA ARG A 62 -1.61 -28.14 -9.45
C ARG A 62 -1.30 -29.59 -9.85
N ASP A 63 -1.27 -29.90 -11.14
CA ASP A 63 -1.03 -31.24 -11.66
C ASP A 63 0.45 -31.64 -11.47
N ALA A 64 0.70 -32.65 -10.64
CA ALA A 64 2.04 -33.08 -10.25
C ALA A 64 2.96 -33.42 -11.45
N GLN A 65 2.42 -33.94 -12.56
CA GLN A 65 3.25 -34.26 -13.72
C GLN A 65 3.74 -33.00 -14.42
N LYS A 66 2.85 -32.02 -14.59
CA LYS A 66 3.18 -30.73 -15.20
C LYS A 66 4.14 -29.91 -14.33
N LEU A 67 3.96 -29.95 -13.01
CA LEU A 67 4.85 -29.27 -12.07
C LEU A 67 6.29 -29.79 -12.18
N ARG A 68 6.47 -31.12 -12.22
CA ARG A 68 7.80 -31.74 -12.34
C ARG A 68 8.46 -31.44 -13.68
N GLN A 69 7.72 -31.51 -14.79
CA GLN A 69 8.24 -31.18 -16.12
C GLN A 69 8.72 -29.72 -16.16
N ASN A 70 7.89 -28.79 -15.70
CA ASN A 70 8.23 -27.37 -15.63
C ASN A 70 9.47 -27.12 -14.74
N TYR A 71 9.60 -27.83 -13.61
CA TYR A 71 10.76 -27.70 -12.73
C TYR A 71 12.06 -28.17 -13.39
N VAL A 72 12.05 -29.30 -14.10
CA VAL A 72 13.24 -29.85 -14.79
C VAL A 72 13.67 -28.99 -15.99
N GLU A 73 12.71 -28.39 -16.71
CA GLU A 73 13.00 -27.46 -17.81
C GLU A 73 13.59 -26.13 -17.31
N THR A 74 13.29 -25.75 -16.06
CA THR A 74 13.79 -24.52 -15.46
C THR A 74 15.26 -24.66 -15.04
N ARG A 75 16.08 -23.63 -15.28
CA ARG A 75 17.50 -23.56 -14.83
C ARG A 75 17.72 -23.79 -13.32
N ARG A 76 16.67 -23.70 -12.51
CA ARG A 76 16.69 -23.96 -11.05
C ARG A 76 17.08 -25.40 -10.73
N TRP A 77 16.57 -26.36 -11.50
CA TRP A 77 16.92 -27.77 -11.35
C TRP A 77 18.43 -28.00 -11.44
N TRP A 78 19.11 -27.30 -12.35
CA TRP A 78 20.55 -27.45 -12.54
C TRP A 78 21.36 -26.97 -11.31
N TRP A 79 21.03 -25.82 -10.74
CA TRP A 79 21.66 -25.33 -9.51
C TRP A 79 21.41 -26.26 -8.32
N ASP A 80 20.19 -26.80 -8.24
CA ASP A 80 19.79 -27.72 -7.18
C ASP A 80 20.55 -29.06 -7.29
N LEU A 81 20.74 -29.56 -8.51
CA LEU A 81 21.49 -30.78 -8.79
C LEU A 81 22.98 -30.65 -8.43
N VAL A 82 23.62 -29.54 -8.82
CA VAL A 82 25.06 -29.30 -8.57
C VAL A 82 25.36 -29.11 -7.08
N SER A 83 24.39 -28.69 -6.29
CA SER A 83 24.55 -28.44 -4.84
C SER A 83 24.50 -29.69 -3.95
N LEU A 84 23.99 -30.83 -4.46
CA LEU A 84 23.71 -32.04 -3.69
C LEU A 84 24.73 -33.21 -3.76
N PRO A 85 25.73 -33.28 -4.68
CA PRO A 85 26.56 -34.47 -4.79
C PRO A 85 27.40 -34.70 -3.52
N PRO A 86 27.55 -35.97 -3.07
CA PRO A 86 28.25 -36.30 -1.83
C PRO A 86 29.76 -36.06 -1.92
N ASP A 87 30.35 -35.73 -0.77
CA ASP A 87 31.73 -35.28 -0.64
C ASP A 87 32.74 -36.45 -0.76
N SER A 88 33.36 -36.61 -1.93
CA SER A 88 34.48 -37.55 -2.10
C SER A 88 35.81 -36.80 -2.23
N CYS A 89 36.42 -36.39 -1.11
CA CYS A 89 37.84 -36.02 -1.10
C CYS A 89 38.62 -36.77 -0.01
N GLN A 90 39.57 -37.60 -0.45
CA GLN A 90 40.58 -38.24 0.40
C GLN A 90 41.92 -37.52 0.24
N ALA A 91 42.01 -36.28 0.74
CA ALA A 91 43.29 -35.58 0.85
C ALA A 91 43.67 -35.45 2.33
N ARG A 92 44.89 -35.85 2.68
CA ARG A 92 45.42 -35.86 4.06
C ARG A 92 46.03 -34.52 4.52
N VAL A 93 46.25 -33.59 3.59
CA VAL A 93 47.08 -32.39 3.78
C VAL A 93 46.26 -31.09 3.85
N VAL A 94 45.06 -31.08 3.28
CA VAL A 94 44.14 -29.93 3.30
C VAL A 94 42.83 -30.41 3.94
N PRO A 95 42.07 -29.58 4.69
CA PRO A 95 40.69 -29.86 5.09
C PRO A 95 39.73 -29.82 3.88
N CYS A 96 40.08 -30.63 2.89
CA CYS A 96 39.36 -30.94 1.67
C CYS A 96 37.88 -31.30 1.92
N PRO A 97 37.51 -32.06 2.98
CA PRO A 97 36.09 -32.34 3.22
C PRO A 97 35.24 -31.10 3.55
N VAL A 98 35.83 -29.97 3.96
CA VAL A 98 35.07 -28.72 4.19
C VAL A 98 35.02 -27.88 2.91
N ILE A 99 36.11 -27.78 2.17
CA ILE A 99 36.20 -26.97 0.94
C ILE A 99 35.34 -27.55 -0.19
N VAL A 100 35.24 -28.88 -0.30
CA VAL A 100 34.38 -29.53 -1.30
C VAL A 100 32.90 -29.19 -1.08
N ARG A 101 32.52 -28.83 0.16
CA ARG A 101 31.15 -28.38 0.49
C ARG A 101 30.81 -26.99 -0.01
N ALA A 102 31.76 -26.25 -0.62
CA ALA A 102 31.48 -24.98 -1.27
C ALA A 102 30.42 -25.08 -2.38
N ASN A 103 30.18 -26.28 -2.95
CA ASN A 103 29.07 -26.53 -3.88
C ASN A 103 27.68 -26.20 -3.29
N ARG A 104 27.51 -26.21 -1.95
CA ARG A 104 26.25 -25.81 -1.30
C ARG A 104 25.94 -24.32 -1.49
N LEU A 105 26.94 -23.49 -1.82
CA LEU A 105 26.75 -22.06 -2.11
C LEU A 105 26.00 -21.82 -3.43
N PHE A 106 25.88 -22.81 -4.32
CA PHE A 106 25.01 -22.68 -5.51
C PHE A 106 23.53 -22.52 -5.16
N ARG A 107 23.12 -22.74 -3.90
CA ARG A 107 21.77 -22.46 -3.38
C ARG A 107 21.54 -20.98 -3.03
N LEU A 108 22.53 -20.09 -3.16
CA LEU A 108 22.37 -18.65 -2.88
C LEU A 108 21.15 -17.97 -3.55
N PRO A 109 20.74 -18.30 -4.79
CA PRO A 109 19.53 -17.73 -5.40
C PRO A 109 18.26 -17.96 -4.55
N ARG A 110 18.18 -19.07 -3.80
CA ARG A 110 17.05 -19.38 -2.92
C ARG A 110 16.97 -18.45 -1.71
N MET A 111 18.13 -18.03 -1.18
CA MET A 111 18.20 -17.02 -0.13
C MET A 111 17.72 -15.66 -0.66
N MET A 112 18.10 -15.29 -1.89
CA MET A 112 17.66 -14.05 -2.52
C MET A 112 16.14 -14.02 -2.72
N GLU A 113 15.55 -15.11 -3.22
CA GLU A 113 14.09 -15.25 -3.35
C GLU A 113 13.38 -15.07 -1.99
N PHE A 114 13.94 -15.65 -0.92
CA PHE A 114 13.38 -15.44 0.42
C PHE A 114 13.46 -13.98 0.87
N PHE A 115 14.57 -13.29 0.61
CA PHE A 115 14.71 -11.87 0.94
C PHE A 115 13.69 -11.01 0.17
N ASP A 116 13.49 -11.27 -1.12
CA ASP A 116 12.51 -10.53 -1.93
C ASP A 116 11.06 -10.76 -1.45
N ARG A 117 10.71 -12.02 -1.15
CA ARG A 117 9.40 -12.38 -0.58
C ARG A 117 9.19 -11.79 0.83
N THR A 118 10.25 -11.67 1.63
CA THR A 118 10.17 -11.09 2.99
C THR A 118 10.04 -9.57 2.94
N GLU A 119 10.77 -8.93 2.02
CA GLU A 119 10.74 -7.49 1.80
C GLU A 119 9.34 -6.99 1.39
N THR A 120 8.63 -7.77 0.57
CA THR A 120 7.26 -7.43 0.12
C THR A 120 6.19 -7.70 1.18
N ARG A 121 6.45 -8.59 2.15
CA ARG A 121 5.49 -8.97 3.19
C ARG A 121 5.64 -8.19 4.50
N THR A 122 6.82 -7.62 4.75
CA THR A 122 7.05 -6.85 5.97
C THR A 122 6.33 -5.51 5.94
N GLY A 123 5.78 -5.08 7.08
CA GLY A 123 5.23 -3.73 7.23
C GLY A 123 6.30 -2.62 7.20
N TYR A 124 7.59 -3.00 7.28
CA TYR A 124 8.72 -2.06 7.32
C TYR A 124 9.80 -2.42 6.27
N PRO A 125 9.52 -2.23 4.97
CA PRO A 125 10.41 -2.67 3.90
C PRO A 125 11.77 -1.95 3.91
N ASN A 126 11.79 -0.64 4.21
CA ASN A 126 13.03 0.14 4.24
C ASN A 126 14.00 -0.33 5.34
N SER A 127 13.50 -0.64 6.54
CA SER A 127 14.33 -1.19 7.62
C SER A 127 14.90 -2.55 7.26
N PHE A 128 14.10 -3.42 6.64
CA PHE A 128 14.55 -4.73 6.18
C PHE A 128 15.65 -4.62 5.12
N ARG A 129 15.54 -3.69 4.17
CA ARG A 129 16.59 -3.40 3.17
C ARG A 129 17.90 -2.99 3.82
N ILE A 130 17.88 -2.11 4.82
CA ILE A 130 19.07 -1.69 5.56
C ILE A 130 19.70 -2.90 6.28
N CYS A 131 18.91 -3.71 6.97
CA CYS A 131 19.40 -4.91 7.64
C CYS A 131 20.04 -5.90 6.65
N LYS A 132 19.44 -6.11 5.47
CA LYS A 132 19.98 -6.95 4.39
C LYS A 132 21.36 -6.47 3.93
N VAL A 133 21.52 -5.15 3.74
CA VAL A 133 22.79 -4.55 3.33
C VAL A 133 23.84 -4.66 4.44
N VAL A 134 23.50 -4.32 5.68
CA VAL A 134 24.42 -4.46 6.84
C VAL A 134 24.88 -5.92 7.00
N PHE A 135 23.96 -6.87 6.86
CA PHE A 135 24.30 -8.29 6.89
C PHE A 135 25.28 -8.67 5.77
N ALA A 136 25.05 -8.19 4.54
CA ALA A 136 25.96 -8.43 3.42
C ALA A 136 27.37 -7.86 3.68
N ILE A 137 27.49 -6.66 4.29
CA ILE A 137 28.79 -6.08 4.69
C ILE A 137 29.53 -7.01 5.66
N ILE A 138 28.85 -7.49 6.70
CA ILE A 138 29.47 -8.37 7.71
C ILE A 138 29.97 -9.67 7.08
N VAL A 139 29.21 -10.25 6.15
CA VAL A 139 29.62 -11.46 5.42
C VAL A 139 30.84 -11.17 4.53
N LEU A 140 30.87 -10.05 3.82
CA LEU A 140 32.02 -9.68 2.98
C LEU A 140 33.29 -9.48 3.80
N ILE A 141 33.21 -8.79 4.94
CA ILE A 141 34.33 -8.63 5.88
C ILE A 141 34.77 -9.99 6.42
N HIS A 142 33.83 -10.88 6.76
CA HIS A 142 34.17 -12.23 7.20
C HIS A 142 34.93 -13.02 6.12
N TRP A 143 34.47 -12.96 4.87
CA TRP A 143 35.11 -13.65 3.74
C TRP A 143 36.51 -13.11 3.48
N ASN A 144 36.68 -11.78 3.45
CA ASN A 144 37.99 -11.17 3.23
C ASN A 144 38.95 -11.44 4.41
N ALA A 145 38.47 -11.45 5.65
CA ALA A 145 39.25 -11.89 6.80
C ALA A 145 39.75 -13.34 6.67
N CYS A 146 38.91 -14.24 6.14
CA CYS A 146 39.30 -15.61 5.86
C CYS A 146 40.33 -15.68 4.72
N PHE A 147 40.20 -14.88 3.66
CA PHE A 147 41.20 -14.82 2.60
C PHE A 147 42.55 -14.29 3.09
N TYR A 148 42.57 -13.22 3.89
CA TYR A 148 43.79 -12.70 4.52
C TYR A 148 44.52 -13.77 5.33
N PHE A 149 43.80 -14.51 6.18
CA PHE A 149 44.40 -15.57 7.00
C PHE A 149 44.87 -16.76 6.13
N ALA A 150 44.12 -17.12 5.09
CA ALA A 150 44.51 -18.19 4.16
C ALA A 150 45.78 -17.84 3.36
N ILE A 151 45.93 -16.58 2.95
CA ILE A 151 47.14 -16.10 2.27
C ILE A 151 48.32 -16.06 3.25
N SER A 152 48.10 -15.58 4.48
CA SER A 152 49.12 -15.62 5.55
C SER A 152 49.61 -17.04 5.83
N TYR A 153 48.71 -18.04 5.77
CA TYR A 153 49.08 -19.44 5.88
C TYR A 153 49.91 -19.94 4.69
N ALA A 154 49.54 -19.54 3.47
CA ALA A 154 50.24 -19.96 2.24
C ALA A 154 51.66 -19.39 2.12
N ILE A 155 51.89 -18.16 2.59
CA ILE A 155 53.21 -17.51 2.63
C ILE A 155 54.03 -18.05 3.81
N GLY A 156 53.37 -18.26 4.95
CA GLY A 156 53.97 -18.75 6.19
C GLY A 156 53.77 -17.74 7.31
N PHE A 157 53.27 -18.18 8.46
CA PHE A 157 53.00 -17.27 9.56
C PHE A 157 54.28 -16.64 10.13
N GLY A 158 54.26 -15.32 10.29
CA GLY A 158 55.39 -14.55 10.83
C GLY A 158 56.62 -14.49 9.93
N SER A 159 56.48 -14.75 8.62
CA SER A 159 57.55 -14.56 7.63
C SER A 159 57.98 -13.10 7.52
N ASP A 160 57.03 -12.18 7.65
CA ASP A 160 57.17 -10.73 7.48
C ASP A 160 56.21 -9.99 8.43
N ASN A 161 56.16 -8.66 8.33
CA ASN A 161 55.32 -7.83 9.20
C ASN A 161 53.84 -7.77 8.76
N TRP A 162 53.51 -8.21 7.54
CA TRP A 162 52.16 -8.16 6.99
C TRP A 162 51.33 -9.39 7.32
N VAL A 163 51.95 -10.57 7.21
CA VAL A 163 51.29 -11.84 7.54
C VAL A 163 50.95 -11.94 9.03
N TYR A 164 49.94 -12.75 9.34
CA TYR A 164 49.60 -13.00 10.74
C TYR A 164 50.77 -13.63 11.51
N ASN A 165 51.18 -13.00 12.61
CA ASN A 165 52.29 -13.48 13.43
C ASN A 165 51.82 -14.31 14.65
N LEU A 166 52.22 -15.59 14.67
CA LEU A 166 51.95 -16.55 15.74
C LEU A 166 52.92 -16.45 16.94
N THR A 167 54.02 -15.70 16.86
CA THR A 167 55.12 -15.72 17.86
C THR A 167 54.84 -14.97 19.17
N GLY A 168 53.58 -14.91 19.62
CA GLY A 168 53.19 -14.27 20.88
C GLY A 168 52.29 -15.18 21.73
N PRO A 169 52.39 -15.13 23.08
CA PRO A 169 51.66 -16.05 23.98
C PRO A 169 50.12 -15.94 23.89
N LYS A 170 49.58 -14.84 23.35
CA LYS A 170 48.14 -14.66 23.11
C LYS A 170 47.72 -14.83 21.63
N ASN A 171 48.68 -14.86 20.70
CA ASN A 171 48.42 -14.88 19.25
C ASN A 171 48.17 -16.30 18.70
N SER A 172 48.48 -17.34 19.48
CA SER A 172 48.18 -18.71 19.10
C SER A 172 46.70 -19.09 19.25
N THR A 173 45.88 -18.29 19.97
CA THR A 173 44.47 -18.64 20.21
C THR A 173 43.59 -18.38 18.98
N LEU A 174 42.70 -19.32 18.65
CA LEU A 174 41.71 -19.19 17.57
C LEU A 174 40.93 -17.86 17.62
N SER A 175 40.49 -17.45 18.81
CA SER A 175 39.73 -16.20 18.98
C SER A 175 40.57 -14.99 18.58
N ARG A 176 41.85 -14.94 18.96
CA ARG A 176 42.76 -13.86 18.60
C ARG A 176 43.06 -13.85 17.09
N GLN A 177 43.26 -15.01 16.48
CA GLN A 177 43.47 -15.15 15.03
C GLN A 177 42.28 -14.59 14.24
N TYR A 178 41.06 -15.01 14.60
CA TYR A 178 39.84 -14.54 13.94
C TYR A 178 39.59 -13.06 14.16
N ILE A 179 39.64 -12.58 15.41
CA ILE A 179 39.37 -11.17 15.74
C ILE A 179 40.35 -10.24 15.04
N TYR A 180 41.64 -10.58 15.01
CA TYR A 180 42.64 -9.77 14.31
C TYR A 180 42.42 -9.77 12.79
N SER A 181 42.17 -10.93 12.20
CA SER A 181 41.91 -11.03 10.75
C SER A 181 40.65 -10.25 10.35
N PHE A 182 39.62 -10.29 11.19
CA PHE A 182 38.39 -9.51 11.01
C PHE A 182 38.62 -8.01 11.17
N TYR A 183 39.44 -7.61 12.14
CA TYR A 183 39.87 -6.22 12.32
C TYR A 183 40.65 -5.71 11.10
N TRP A 184 41.65 -6.47 10.64
CA TRP A 184 42.44 -6.15 9.44
C TRP A 184 41.53 -5.99 8.22
N SER A 185 40.65 -6.96 7.97
CA SER A 185 39.71 -6.88 6.85
C SER A 185 38.74 -5.71 6.96
N THR A 186 38.32 -5.34 8.18
CA THR A 186 37.43 -4.19 8.37
C THR A 186 38.15 -2.91 7.96
N LEU A 187 39.40 -2.71 8.38
CA LEU A 187 40.19 -1.51 8.04
C LEU A 187 40.45 -1.40 6.53
N THR A 188 40.75 -2.52 5.87
CA THR A 188 41.04 -2.54 4.42
C THR A 188 39.77 -2.26 3.61
N LEU A 189 38.67 -2.98 3.86
CA LEU A 189 37.42 -2.82 3.11
C LEU A 189 36.69 -1.51 3.40
N THR A 190 36.88 -0.92 4.58
CA THR A 190 36.35 0.42 4.91
C THR A 190 37.29 1.56 4.52
N THR A 191 38.42 1.25 3.89
CA THR A 191 39.39 2.23 3.36
C THR A 191 40.05 3.12 4.41
N ILE A 192 40.05 2.71 5.69
CA ILE A 192 40.74 3.41 6.78
C ILE A 192 42.27 3.21 6.64
N GLY A 193 42.70 2.01 6.21
CA GLY A 193 44.07 1.79 5.71
C GLY A 193 45.21 1.74 6.73
N GLU A 194 44.93 1.70 8.03
CA GLU A 194 45.96 1.56 9.09
C GLU A 194 46.43 0.10 9.25
N THR A 195 46.88 -0.52 8.15
CA THR A 195 47.39 -1.90 8.13
C THR A 195 48.90 -1.94 7.88
N PRO A 196 49.62 -2.99 8.32
CA PRO A 196 51.03 -3.17 7.98
C PRO A 196 51.26 -3.12 6.46
N GLN A 197 52.42 -2.64 6.04
CA GLN A 197 52.77 -2.58 4.61
C GLN A 197 53.10 -3.98 4.09
N PRO A 198 52.57 -4.37 2.92
CA PRO A 198 52.96 -5.62 2.27
C PRO A 198 54.44 -5.58 1.87
N GLU A 199 55.11 -6.73 1.95
CA GLU A 199 56.53 -6.90 1.63
C GLU A 199 56.72 -7.74 0.35
N ASN A 200 55.79 -8.67 0.05
CA ASN A 200 55.87 -9.54 -1.14
C ASN A 200 54.96 -9.10 -2.29
N ASP A 201 55.35 -9.38 -3.54
CA ASP A 201 54.57 -9.04 -4.75
C ASP A 201 53.13 -9.60 -4.70
N ILE A 202 52.95 -10.81 -4.17
CA ILE A 202 51.63 -11.43 -4.03
C ILE A 202 50.74 -10.69 -3.02
N GLU A 203 51.34 -10.14 -1.96
CA GLU A 203 50.64 -9.33 -0.96
C GLU A 203 50.26 -7.98 -1.54
N TYR A 204 51.16 -7.33 -2.29
CA TYR A 204 50.85 -6.11 -3.03
C TYR A 204 49.68 -6.31 -3.99
N LEU A 205 49.68 -7.39 -4.78
CA LEU A 205 48.58 -7.70 -5.70
C LEU A 205 47.26 -7.93 -4.96
N PHE A 206 47.29 -8.67 -3.84
CA PHE A 206 46.11 -8.90 -3.02
C PHE A 206 45.57 -7.61 -2.39
N VAL A 207 46.42 -6.81 -1.76
CA VAL A 207 46.04 -5.55 -1.10
C VAL A 207 45.52 -4.54 -2.12
N VAL A 208 46.14 -4.43 -3.31
CA VAL A 208 45.64 -3.55 -4.38
C VAL A 208 44.26 -4.01 -4.88
N ALA A 209 44.07 -5.31 -5.08
CA ALA A 209 42.77 -5.86 -5.47
C ALA A 209 41.70 -5.62 -4.39
N ASP A 210 42.04 -5.82 -3.11
CA ASP A 210 41.14 -5.64 -1.98
C ASP A 210 40.77 -4.16 -1.77
N PHE A 211 41.72 -3.23 -1.91
CA PHE A 211 41.42 -1.80 -1.87
C PHE A 211 40.51 -1.37 -3.03
N LEU A 212 40.76 -1.85 -4.25
CA LEU A 212 39.91 -1.52 -5.40
C LEU A 212 38.48 -2.06 -5.21
N ALA A 213 38.35 -3.31 -4.76
CA ALA A 213 37.06 -3.91 -4.45
C ALA A 213 36.37 -3.19 -3.29
N GLY A 214 37.10 -2.91 -2.20
CA GLY A 214 36.63 -2.23 -1.01
C GLY A 214 36.06 -0.84 -1.31
N VAL A 215 36.80 0.01 -2.04
CA VAL A 215 36.33 1.35 -2.44
C VAL A 215 35.01 1.25 -3.24
N LEU A 216 34.94 0.36 -4.24
CA LEU A 216 33.75 0.23 -5.10
C LEU A 216 32.54 -0.30 -4.32
N ILE A 217 32.73 -1.35 -3.51
CA ILE A 217 31.67 -1.97 -2.72
C ILE A 217 31.18 -1.00 -1.65
N PHE A 218 32.09 -0.40 -0.88
CA PHE A 218 31.75 0.50 0.21
C PHE A 218 31.04 1.75 -0.31
N ALA A 219 31.53 2.38 -1.39
CA ALA A 219 30.88 3.54 -1.99
C ALA A 219 29.46 3.21 -2.48
N THR A 220 29.26 2.07 -3.14
CA THR A 220 27.95 1.61 -3.61
C THR A 220 26.99 1.37 -2.45
N ILE A 221 27.47 0.72 -1.39
CA ILE A 221 26.67 0.39 -0.21
C ILE A 221 26.25 1.65 0.54
N VAL A 222 27.19 2.55 0.85
CA VAL A 222 26.89 3.82 1.54
C VAL A 222 25.95 4.68 0.70
N GLY A 223 26.15 4.75 -0.62
CA GLY A 223 25.24 5.45 -1.54
C GLY A 223 23.82 4.88 -1.51
N ASN A 224 23.68 3.55 -1.53
CA ASN A 224 22.39 2.88 -1.46
C ASN A 224 21.70 3.10 -0.10
N ILE A 225 22.43 3.00 1.01
CA ILE A 225 21.89 3.30 2.35
C ILE A 225 21.42 4.75 2.43
N GLY A 226 22.22 5.69 1.93
CA GLY A 226 21.87 7.12 1.87
C GLY A 226 20.59 7.37 1.08
N SER A 227 20.46 6.74 -0.09
CA SER A 227 19.24 6.81 -0.91
C SER A 227 18.02 6.23 -0.17
N MET A 228 18.16 5.10 0.52
CA MET A 228 17.07 4.50 1.30
C MET A 228 16.63 5.39 2.47
N ILE A 229 17.56 6.00 3.20
CA ILE A 229 17.24 6.93 4.30
C ILE A 229 16.50 8.16 3.76
N SER A 230 16.92 8.69 2.61
CA SER A 230 16.22 9.79 1.94
C SER A 230 14.79 9.38 1.56
N ASN A 231 14.63 8.22 0.92
CA ASN A 231 13.34 7.67 0.52
C ASN A 231 12.37 7.43 1.69
N MET A 232 12.89 7.02 2.86
CA MET A 232 12.08 6.82 4.07
C MET A 232 11.44 8.11 4.58
N ASN A 233 12.09 9.26 4.37
CA ASN A 233 11.63 10.55 4.88
C ASN A 233 10.85 11.38 3.84
N VAL A 234 10.56 10.84 2.66
CA VAL A 234 9.92 11.57 1.55
C VAL A 234 8.62 12.25 1.95
N ALA A 235 7.70 11.54 2.62
CA ALA A 235 6.41 12.13 3.02
C ALA A 235 6.57 13.32 3.98
N ARG A 236 7.53 13.21 4.91
CA ARG A 236 7.86 14.30 5.86
C ARG A 236 8.49 15.49 5.15
N VAL A 237 9.44 15.23 4.26
CA VAL A 237 10.11 16.27 3.47
C VAL A 237 9.10 16.97 2.55
N GLU A 238 8.21 16.24 1.89
CA GLU A 238 7.18 16.82 1.03
C GLU A 238 6.22 17.72 1.84
N PHE A 239 5.78 17.27 3.02
CA PHE A 239 4.94 18.08 3.88
C PHE A 239 5.66 19.34 4.39
N GLN A 240 6.93 19.21 4.79
CA GLN A 240 7.75 20.36 5.20
C GLN A 240 7.92 21.35 4.04
N ASN A 241 8.20 20.88 2.83
CA ASN A 241 8.30 21.73 1.63
C ASN A 241 7.00 22.50 1.36
N LYS A 242 5.83 21.85 1.50
CA LYS A 242 4.52 22.53 1.39
C LYS A 242 4.34 23.61 2.45
N MET A 243 4.65 23.30 3.71
CA MET A 243 4.56 24.26 4.82
C MET A 243 5.52 25.45 4.60
N ASP A 244 6.75 25.20 4.18
CA ASP A 244 7.75 26.23 3.97
C ASP A 244 7.41 27.13 2.77
N GLY A 245 6.82 26.57 1.70
CA GLY A 245 6.25 27.35 0.60
C GLY A 245 5.15 28.32 1.07
N VAL A 246 4.25 27.86 1.97
CA VAL A 246 3.22 28.73 2.55
C VAL A 246 3.83 29.81 3.45
N LYS A 247 4.83 29.48 4.28
CA LYS A 247 5.56 30.49 5.08
C LYS A 247 6.19 31.56 4.19
N GLN A 248 6.85 31.15 3.10
CA GLN A 248 7.47 32.06 2.15
C GLN A 248 6.42 32.98 1.49
N TYR A 249 5.27 32.44 1.10
CA TYR A 249 4.16 33.22 0.58
C TYR A 249 3.65 34.26 1.58
N MET A 250 3.44 33.86 2.84
CA MET A 250 2.96 34.77 3.90
C MET A 250 3.97 35.87 4.22
N ALA A 251 5.26 35.56 4.23
CA ALA A 251 6.33 36.52 4.42
C ALA A 251 6.37 37.53 3.26
N PHE A 252 6.28 37.06 2.02
CA PHE A 252 6.26 37.92 0.83
C PHE A 252 5.05 38.86 0.80
N ARG A 253 3.87 38.36 1.18
CA ARG A 253 2.63 39.14 1.23
C ARG A 253 2.45 39.95 2.52
N ARG A 254 3.41 39.91 3.45
CA ARG A 254 3.37 40.63 4.75
C ARG A 254 2.10 40.35 5.54
N VAL A 255 1.71 39.08 5.61
CA VAL A 255 0.55 38.62 6.40
C VAL A 255 0.82 38.86 7.89
N SER A 256 -0.22 39.18 8.68
CA SER A 256 -0.08 39.42 10.13
C SER A 256 0.50 38.21 10.87
N MET A 257 1.32 38.46 11.90
CA MET A 257 1.94 37.39 12.71
C MET A 257 0.90 36.47 13.37
N GLU A 258 -0.26 37.00 13.70
CA GLU A 258 -1.37 36.22 14.26
C GLU A 258 -1.90 35.20 13.26
N LEU A 259 -2.15 35.61 12.00
CA LEU A 259 -2.64 34.70 10.96
C LEU A 259 -1.55 33.69 10.57
N GLN A 260 -0.27 34.11 10.51
CA GLN A 260 0.84 33.19 10.29
C GLN A 260 0.91 32.10 11.36
N ALA A 261 0.82 32.48 12.64
CA ALA A 261 0.83 31.53 13.76
C ALA A 261 -0.38 30.59 13.74
N ARG A 262 -1.55 31.06 13.28
CA ARG A 262 -2.74 30.22 13.10
C ARG A 262 -2.55 29.20 11.98
N VAL A 263 -2.01 29.61 10.83
CA VAL A 263 -1.71 28.72 9.69
C VAL A 263 -0.68 27.65 10.09
N ILE A 264 0.41 28.03 10.75
CA ILE A 264 1.44 27.07 11.20
C ILE A 264 0.87 26.07 12.20
N ARG A 265 0.02 26.51 13.14
CA ARG A 265 -0.66 25.61 14.09
C ARG A 265 -1.60 24.63 13.38
N TRP A 266 -2.32 25.08 12.36
CA TRP A 266 -3.15 24.20 11.53
C TRP A 266 -2.30 23.14 10.82
N PHE A 267 -1.18 23.52 10.19
CA PHE A 267 -0.26 22.55 9.58
C PHE A 267 0.29 21.55 10.61
N ALA A 268 0.72 22.03 11.78
CA ALA A 268 1.23 21.18 12.85
C ALA A 268 0.18 20.16 13.33
N TYR A 269 -1.07 20.59 13.50
CA TYR A 269 -2.19 19.71 13.85
C TYR A 269 -2.45 18.68 12.75
N THR A 270 -2.55 19.11 11.49
CA THR A 270 -2.80 18.22 10.34
C THR A 270 -1.69 17.17 10.19
N TRP A 271 -0.43 17.52 10.43
CA TRP A 271 0.68 16.56 10.44
C TRP A 271 0.57 15.55 11.58
N ALA A 272 0.34 16.02 12.81
CA ALA A 272 0.30 15.18 13.99
C ALA A 272 -0.88 14.20 14.00
N ASN A 273 -2.06 14.62 13.51
CA ASN A 273 -3.28 13.83 13.59
C ASN A 273 -3.61 13.02 12.33
N LYS A 274 -3.06 13.38 11.15
CA LYS A 274 -3.49 12.79 9.87
C LYS A 274 -2.36 12.34 8.94
N GLN A 275 -1.12 12.33 9.41
CA GLN A 275 0.03 11.87 8.63
C GLN A 275 0.16 12.51 7.24
N ALA A 276 -0.49 13.64 6.94
CA ALA A 276 -0.47 14.30 5.63
C ALA A 276 -0.47 13.35 4.41
N LEU A 277 -1.14 12.20 4.52
CA LEU A 277 -1.32 11.29 3.41
C LEU A 277 -2.46 11.87 2.61
N ASP A 278 -2.12 12.35 1.43
CA ASP A 278 -3.10 12.70 0.43
C ASP A 278 -3.83 11.41 0.05
N GLU A 279 -4.98 11.15 0.70
CA GLU A 279 -5.76 9.91 0.55
C GLU A 279 -6.01 9.62 -0.93
N ASP A 280 -6.28 10.68 -1.72
CA ASP A 280 -6.47 10.58 -3.17
C ASP A 280 -5.22 10.05 -3.89
N ARG A 281 -4.02 10.53 -3.53
CA ARG A 281 -2.76 10.04 -4.14
C ARG A 281 -2.45 8.61 -3.72
N VAL A 282 -2.64 8.26 -2.45
CA VAL A 282 -2.38 6.90 -1.94
C VAL A 282 -3.33 5.89 -2.58
N LEU A 283 -4.61 6.24 -2.66
CA LEU A 283 -5.63 5.37 -3.22
C LEU A 283 -5.63 5.38 -4.76
N SER A 284 -5.04 6.38 -5.43
CA SER A 284 -5.01 6.48 -6.90
C SER A 284 -4.40 5.27 -7.60
N ALA A 285 -3.47 4.56 -6.96
CA ALA A 285 -2.82 3.38 -7.52
C ALA A 285 -3.71 2.13 -7.51
N LEU A 286 -4.80 2.13 -6.74
CA LEU A 286 -5.70 1.00 -6.64
C LEU A 286 -6.76 1.04 -7.76
N PRO A 287 -7.29 -0.11 -8.21
CA PRO A 287 -8.51 -0.16 -9.00
C PRO A 287 -9.71 0.43 -8.23
N ASP A 288 -10.66 1.04 -8.93
CA ASP A 288 -11.78 1.75 -8.29
C ASP A 288 -12.63 0.85 -7.38
N LYS A 289 -12.74 -0.44 -7.70
CA LYS A 289 -13.39 -1.44 -6.84
C LYS A 289 -12.73 -1.54 -5.47
N LEU A 290 -11.39 -1.61 -5.40
CA LEU A 290 -10.67 -1.70 -4.12
C LEU A 290 -10.71 -0.37 -3.36
N LYS A 291 -10.67 0.77 -4.07
CA LYS A 291 -10.86 2.08 -3.42
C LYS A 291 -12.23 2.15 -2.75
N ALA A 292 -13.28 1.67 -3.42
CA ALA A 292 -14.62 1.62 -2.87
C ALA A 292 -14.70 0.74 -1.63
N GLU A 293 -14.18 -0.49 -1.69
CA GLU A 293 -14.16 -1.41 -0.54
C GLU A 293 -13.44 -0.81 0.67
N ILE A 294 -12.29 -0.15 0.47
CA ILE A 294 -11.55 0.53 1.55
C ILE A 294 -12.37 1.70 2.10
N ALA A 295 -12.88 2.57 1.25
CA ALA A 295 -13.64 3.73 1.67
C ALA A 295 -14.87 3.32 2.49
N ILE A 296 -15.62 2.31 2.02
CA ILE A 296 -16.76 1.71 2.73
C ILE A 296 -16.31 1.22 4.10
N HIS A 297 -15.26 0.40 4.18
CA HIS A 297 -14.78 -0.11 5.47
C HIS A 297 -14.33 0.98 6.46
N VAL A 298 -13.78 2.11 5.98
CA VAL A 298 -13.27 3.18 6.85
C VAL A 298 -14.37 4.17 7.27
N HIS A 299 -15.41 4.37 6.46
CA HIS A 299 -16.38 5.46 6.67
C HIS A 299 -17.81 4.99 6.95
N LEU A 300 -18.18 3.75 6.60
CA LEU A 300 -19.54 3.25 6.71
C LEU A 300 -20.05 3.27 8.16
N ASP A 301 -19.22 2.93 9.15
CA ASP A 301 -19.61 2.94 10.56
C ASP A 301 -19.95 4.36 11.06
N THR A 302 -19.23 5.37 10.57
CA THR A 302 -19.53 6.77 10.94
C THR A 302 -20.85 7.20 10.32
N LEU A 303 -21.12 6.82 9.06
CA LEU A 303 -22.38 7.13 8.38
C LEU A 303 -23.58 6.39 8.97
N ARG A 304 -23.43 5.13 9.38
CA ARG A 304 -24.50 4.38 10.06
C ARG A 304 -24.92 4.99 11.40
N GLN A 305 -23.99 5.63 12.10
CA GLN A 305 -24.30 6.33 13.35
C GLN A 305 -25.08 7.64 13.13
N VAL A 306 -25.08 8.17 11.91
CA VAL A 306 -25.79 9.39 11.58
C VAL A 306 -27.28 9.14 11.54
N ARG A 307 -28.03 9.85 12.41
CA ARG A 307 -29.48 9.69 12.54
C ARG A 307 -30.24 9.80 11.22
N ILE A 308 -29.85 10.70 10.31
CA ILE A 308 -30.55 10.91 9.04
C ILE A 308 -30.38 9.75 8.04
N PHE A 309 -29.37 8.92 8.24
CA PHE A 309 -28.99 7.83 7.35
C PHE A 309 -29.19 6.43 7.97
N GLN A 310 -29.72 6.35 9.20
CA GLN A 310 -29.95 5.08 9.91
C GLN A 310 -30.98 4.19 9.21
N ASP A 311 -32.02 4.80 8.62
CA ASP A 311 -33.12 4.08 7.96
C ASP A 311 -32.88 3.95 6.44
N CYS A 312 -31.70 4.33 5.96
CA CYS A 312 -31.36 4.25 4.54
C CYS A 312 -30.83 2.87 4.16
N GLU A 313 -31.10 2.47 2.92
CA GLU A 313 -30.55 1.23 2.37
C GLU A 313 -29.01 1.24 2.36
N PRO A 314 -28.35 0.09 2.60
CA PRO A 314 -26.89 0.01 2.60
C PRO A 314 -26.25 0.50 1.29
N GLY A 315 -26.88 0.25 0.15
CA GLY A 315 -26.38 0.68 -1.17
C GLY A 315 -26.22 2.20 -1.29
N LEU A 316 -27.17 2.98 -0.73
CA LEU A 316 -27.05 4.43 -0.68
C LEU A 316 -25.85 4.86 0.18
N LEU A 317 -25.65 4.22 1.33
CA LEU A 317 -24.53 4.57 2.22
C LEU A 317 -23.19 4.32 1.54
N GLU A 318 -23.05 3.20 0.83
CA GLU A 318 -21.84 2.87 0.07
C GLU A 318 -21.55 3.90 -1.02
N GLU A 319 -22.58 4.35 -1.75
CA GLU A 319 -22.42 5.39 -2.76
C GLU A 319 -22.07 6.76 -2.16
N LEU A 320 -22.68 7.12 -1.01
CA LEU A 320 -22.38 8.37 -0.31
C LEU A 320 -20.96 8.39 0.23
N VAL A 321 -20.47 7.28 0.79
CA VAL A 321 -19.10 7.14 1.30
C VAL A 321 -18.07 7.56 0.24
N LEU A 322 -18.27 7.13 -1.00
CA LEU A 322 -17.36 7.41 -2.12
C LEU A 322 -17.27 8.90 -2.49
N LYS A 323 -18.27 9.70 -2.09
CA LYS A 323 -18.35 11.13 -2.41
C LYS A 323 -18.01 12.03 -1.20
N LEU A 324 -17.76 11.45 -0.02
CA LEU A 324 -17.39 12.20 1.18
C LEU A 324 -15.97 12.74 1.07
N LYS A 325 -15.79 14.01 1.43
CA LYS A 325 -14.47 14.65 1.55
C LYS A 325 -14.18 15.07 2.97
N LEU A 326 -13.02 14.68 3.49
CA LEU A 326 -12.60 15.06 4.84
C LEU A 326 -12.07 16.50 4.87
N GLN A 327 -12.64 17.35 5.73
CA GLN A 327 -12.19 18.72 5.97
C GLN A 327 -11.84 18.93 7.45
N VAL A 328 -10.80 19.73 7.72
CA VAL A 328 -10.31 20.04 9.08
C VAL A 328 -10.51 21.51 9.37
N PHE A 329 -11.19 21.79 10.48
CA PHE A 329 -11.41 23.15 10.99
C PHE A 329 -10.63 23.38 12.28
N SER A 330 -10.11 24.59 12.45
CA SER A 330 -9.37 25.01 13.65
C SER A 330 -10.31 25.51 14.74
N PRO A 331 -9.85 25.60 16.01
CA PRO A 331 -10.63 26.22 17.08
C PRO A 331 -11.01 27.67 16.74
N GLY A 332 -12.28 28.02 16.91
CA GLY A 332 -12.83 29.34 16.60
C GLY A 332 -13.21 29.56 15.14
N ASP A 333 -12.91 28.61 14.24
CA ASP A 333 -13.29 28.72 12.83
C ASP A 333 -14.81 28.61 12.69
N TYR A 334 -15.40 29.55 11.95
CA TYR A 334 -16.79 29.45 11.50
C TYR A 334 -16.85 28.55 10.27
N ILE A 335 -17.56 27.44 10.36
CA ILE A 335 -17.78 26.51 9.25
C ILE A 335 -18.81 27.09 8.29
N CYS A 336 -19.86 27.71 8.83
CA CYS A 336 -20.83 28.47 8.05
C CYS A 336 -21.39 29.62 8.88
N ARG A 337 -21.75 30.72 8.21
CA ARG A 337 -22.47 31.84 8.81
C ARG A 337 -23.91 31.86 8.30
N LYS A 338 -24.81 32.34 9.15
CA LYS A 338 -26.21 32.56 8.79
C LYS A 338 -26.29 33.49 7.58
N GLY A 339 -27.09 33.11 6.59
CA GLY A 339 -27.24 33.85 5.34
C GLY A 339 -26.27 33.46 4.24
N ASP A 340 -25.18 32.73 4.52
CA ASP A 340 -24.29 32.22 3.47
C ASP A 340 -25.01 31.23 2.56
N VAL A 341 -24.57 31.11 1.31
CA VAL A 341 -25.12 30.12 0.37
C VAL A 341 -24.61 28.72 0.75
N GLY A 342 -25.52 27.84 1.17
CA GLY A 342 -25.21 26.45 1.52
C GLY A 342 -25.13 25.57 0.28
N LYS A 343 -23.91 25.15 -0.09
CA LYS A 343 -23.67 24.24 -1.23
C LYS A 343 -23.38 22.79 -0.81
N GLU A 344 -23.19 22.59 0.48
CA GLU A 344 -22.63 21.36 1.06
C GLU A 344 -23.32 21.08 2.39
N MET A 345 -23.34 19.82 2.82
CA MET A 345 -23.70 19.44 4.18
C MET A 345 -22.50 18.82 4.88
N TYR A 346 -22.50 18.87 6.21
CA TYR A 346 -21.38 18.40 7.01
C TYR A 346 -21.83 17.35 8.03
N ILE A 347 -20.99 16.33 8.20
CA ILE A 347 -21.15 15.28 9.19
C ILE A 347 -19.96 15.38 10.14
N VAL A 348 -20.23 15.48 11.45
CA VAL A 348 -19.16 15.57 12.46
C VAL A 348 -18.55 14.18 12.68
N LYS A 349 -17.30 13.98 12.23
CA LYS A 349 -16.53 12.75 12.49
C LYS A 349 -15.89 12.81 13.87
N ARG A 350 -15.15 13.88 14.15
CA ARG A 350 -14.49 14.13 15.45
C ARG A 350 -14.52 15.62 15.78
N GLY A 351 -14.57 15.94 17.06
CA GLY A 351 -14.60 17.32 17.55
C GLY A 351 -15.97 17.72 18.08
N LYS A 352 -16.08 18.99 18.48
CA LYS A 352 -17.31 19.60 18.98
C LYS A 352 -17.51 20.94 18.31
N LEU A 353 -18.73 21.17 17.84
CA LEU A 353 -19.15 22.42 17.23
C LEU A 353 -20.20 23.09 18.10
N SER A 354 -20.19 24.41 18.15
CA SER A 354 -21.26 25.19 18.78
C SER A 354 -22.05 25.93 17.71
N VAL A 355 -23.38 25.77 17.75
CA VAL A 355 -24.33 26.59 17.00
C VAL A 355 -24.55 27.86 17.81
N VAL A 356 -24.26 29.01 17.22
CA VAL A 356 -24.25 30.30 17.90
C VAL A 356 -25.33 31.19 17.31
N ALA A 357 -26.02 31.97 18.14
CA ALA A 357 -26.98 32.95 17.65
C ALA A 357 -26.26 34.14 16.97
N ASP A 358 -27.05 35.10 16.50
CA ASP A 358 -26.56 36.28 15.78
C ASP A 358 -25.69 37.21 16.64
N ASP A 359 -25.75 37.07 17.97
CA ASP A 359 -24.95 37.83 18.92
C ASP A 359 -23.53 37.27 19.13
N GLU A 360 -23.17 36.19 18.43
CA GLU A 360 -21.90 35.45 18.51
C GLU A 360 -21.51 34.91 19.90
N ARG A 361 -22.37 35.10 20.91
CA ARG A 361 -22.10 34.78 22.31
C ARG A 361 -23.01 33.67 22.83
N THR A 362 -24.29 33.71 22.50
CA THR A 362 -25.25 32.71 22.97
C THR A 362 -25.12 31.42 22.18
N VAL A 363 -24.85 30.33 22.89
CA VAL A 363 -24.76 28.99 22.31
C VAL A 363 -26.15 28.36 22.34
N LEU A 364 -26.71 28.12 21.15
CA LEU A 364 -28.03 27.52 20.99
C LEU A 364 -27.99 26.00 21.12
N ALA A 365 -26.94 25.37 20.58
CA ALA A 365 -26.74 23.93 20.63
C ALA A 365 -25.26 23.57 20.48
N THR A 366 -24.88 22.39 20.99
CA THR A 366 -23.54 21.82 20.76
C THR A 366 -23.68 20.52 19.97
N LEU A 367 -22.99 20.44 18.84
CA LEU A 367 -22.97 19.27 17.97
C LEU A 367 -21.72 18.44 18.25
N GLY A 368 -21.90 17.14 18.46
CA GLY A 368 -20.83 16.17 18.66
C GLY A 368 -20.69 15.21 17.49
N ALA A 369 -19.81 14.21 17.62
CA ALA A 369 -19.64 13.16 16.62
C ALA A 369 -20.98 12.48 16.26
N GLY A 370 -21.16 12.15 14.97
CA GLY A 370 -22.40 11.59 14.41
C GLY A 370 -23.52 12.61 14.16
N SER A 371 -23.33 13.87 14.56
CA SER A 371 -24.28 14.95 14.27
C SER A 371 -24.13 15.43 12.83
N VAL A 372 -25.23 15.85 12.22
CA VAL A 372 -25.29 16.44 10.88
C VAL A 372 -25.77 17.87 10.97
N PHE A 373 -25.23 18.73 10.11
CA PHE A 373 -25.74 20.08 9.95
C PHE A 373 -25.58 20.56 8.50
N GLY A 374 -26.41 21.54 8.13
CA GLY A 374 -26.42 22.11 6.80
C GLY A 374 -27.20 21.28 5.77
N GLU A 375 -27.91 20.24 6.21
CA GLU A 375 -28.80 19.39 5.42
C GLU A 375 -29.93 20.19 4.76
N VAL A 376 -30.51 21.15 5.50
CA VAL A 376 -31.66 21.94 5.01
C VAL A 376 -31.30 22.80 3.79
N SER A 377 -30.09 23.37 3.73
CA SER A 377 -29.68 24.21 2.59
C SER A 377 -29.38 23.39 1.32
N VAL A 378 -29.14 22.08 1.49
CA VAL A 378 -28.82 21.16 0.39
C VAL A 378 -30.09 20.54 -0.20
N LEU A 379 -31.11 20.34 0.63
CA LEU A 379 -32.43 19.87 0.24
C LEU A 379 -33.22 21.04 -0.36
N ASP A 380 -33.54 20.98 -1.66
CA ASP A 380 -34.40 21.94 -2.37
C ASP A 380 -35.87 21.81 -1.91
N ILE A 381 -36.13 22.19 -0.67
CA ILE A 381 -37.47 22.15 -0.07
C ILE A 381 -38.26 23.36 -0.54
N ALA A 382 -39.39 23.11 -1.19
CA ALA A 382 -40.31 24.14 -1.63
C ALA A 382 -40.89 24.91 -0.43
N GLY A 383 -41.08 26.23 -0.56
CA GLY A 383 -41.58 27.06 0.55
C GLY A 383 -40.56 27.32 1.67
N ASN A 384 -39.29 26.96 1.51
CA ASN A 384 -38.25 27.39 2.43
C ASN A 384 -38.03 28.91 2.30
N LYS A 385 -38.39 29.67 3.34
CA LYS A 385 -38.24 31.15 3.38
C LYS A 385 -36.80 31.62 3.20
N THR A 386 -35.83 30.77 3.53
CA THR A 386 -34.39 31.07 3.43
C THR A 386 -33.76 30.57 2.11
N GLY A 387 -34.51 29.82 1.29
CA GLY A 387 -33.99 29.20 0.07
C GLY A 387 -32.77 28.33 0.36
N ASN A 388 -31.69 28.51 -0.41
CA ASN A 388 -30.44 27.76 -0.22
C ASN A 388 -29.48 28.39 0.82
N ARG A 389 -29.94 29.36 1.63
CA ARG A 389 -29.09 30.03 2.61
C ARG A 389 -28.99 29.23 3.90
N ARG A 390 -27.89 29.44 4.64
CA ARG A 390 -27.66 28.86 5.96
C ARG A 390 -28.54 29.52 7.00
N THR A 391 -29.12 28.72 7.89
CA THR A 391 -30.08 29.18 8.91
C THR A 391 -29.41 29.62 10.22
N ALA A 392 -28.18 29.16 10.50
CA ALA A 392 -27.47 29.43 11.74
C ALA A 392 -25.95 29.59 11.56
N ASN A 393 -25.31 30.23 12.53
CA ASN A 393 -23.84 30.29 12.63
C ASN A 393 -23.33 29.03 13.32
N VAL A 394 -22.36 28.35 12.71
CA VAL A 394 -21.72 27.16 13.30
C VAL A 394 -20.23 27.41 13.40
N ARG A 395 -19.69 27.34 14.62
CA ARG A 395 -18.25 27.49 14.89
C ARG A 395 -17.67 26.24 15.54
N SER A 396 -16.40 25.96 15.25
CA SER A 396 -15.66 24.88 15.87
C SER A 396 -15.14 25.30 17.25
N LEU A 397 -15.36 24.49 18.29
CA LEU A 397 -14.82 24.77 19.63
C LEU A 397 -13.34 24.38 19.75
N GLY A 398 -12.94 23.31 19.05
CA GLY A 398 -11.58 22.80 19.00
C GLY A 398 -11.16 22.52 17.57
N TYR A 399 -10.16 21.67 17.38
CA TYR A 399 -9.97 21.08 16.06
C TYR A 399 -11.06 20.06 15.79
N SER A 400 -11.72 20.18 14.63
CA SER A 400 -12.83 19.31 14.24
C SER A 400 -12.60 18.73 12.86
N ASP A 401 -12.88 17.44 12.74
CA ASP A 401 -12.86 16.67 11.50
C ASP A 401 -14.30 16.49 11.01
N LEU A 402 -14.60 17.07 9.86
CA LEU A 402 -15.93 17.02 9.25
C LEU A 402 -15.85 16.28 7.92
N PHE A 403 -16.81 15.41 7.64
CA PHE A 403 -17.06 14.97 6.28
C PHE A 403 -17.96 15.99 5.60
N CYS A 404 -17.53 16.46 4.44
CA CYS A 404 -18.27 17.34 3.56
C CYS A 404 -18.89 16.50 2.44
N LEU A 405 -20.19 16.68 2.21
CA LEU A 405 -20.92 16.12 1.08
C LEU A 405 -21.52 17.27 0.27
N ALA A 406 -21.15 17.36 -1.01
CA ALA A 406 -21.66 18.40 -1.88
C ALA A 406 -23.12 18.13 -2.29
N LYS A 407 -23.87 19.21 -2.52
CA LYS A 407 -25.28 19.12 -2.95
C LYS A 407 -25.45 18.26 -4.19
N ARG A 408 -24.64 18.49 -5.22
CA ARG A 408 -24.71 17.74 -6.48
C ARG A 408 -24.51 16.23 -6.27
N ASP A 409 -23.58 15.88 -5.40
CA ASP A 409 -23.19 14.50 -5.12
C ASP A 409 -24.30 13.76 -4.36
N LEU A 410 -24.91 14.42 -3.38
CA LEU A 410 -26.09 13.91 -2.66
C LEU A 410 -27.27 13.71 -3.61
N TRP A 411 -27.60 14.71 -4.43
CA TRP A 411 -28.74 14.62 -5.37
C TRP A 411 -28.55 13.55 -6.44
N THR A 412 -27.31 13.33 -6.88
CA THR A 412 -27.00 12.24 -7.82
C THR A 412 -27.25 10.88 -7.16
N ALA A 413 -26.84 10.70 -5.91
CA ALA A 413 -27.10 9.44 -5.18
C ALA A 413 -28.60 9.27 -4.88
N LEU A 414 -29.28 10.31 -4.41
CA LEU A 414 -30.72 10.27 -4.12
C LEU A 414 -31.62 10.07 -5.36
N ALA A 415 -31.08 10.19 -6.57
CA ALA A 415 -31.84 9.91 -7.80
C ALA A 415 -32.19 8.41 -7.91
N ASP A 416 -31.28 7.54 -7.46
CA ASP A 416 -31.45 6.09 -7.53
C ASP A 416 -32.19 5.52 -6.32
N TYR A 417 -32.28 6.29 -5.21
CA TYR A 417 -32.92 5.88 -3.95
C TYR A 417 -34.08 6.82 -3.55
N PRO A 418 -35.28 6.68 -4.16
CA PRO A 418 -36.40 7.61 -3.98
C PRO A 418 -37.01 7.58 -2.57
N GLU A 419 -37.02 6.44 -1.90
CA GLU A 419 -37.54 6.33 -0.52
C GLU A 419 -36.65 7.10 0.47
N ALA A 420 -35.33 6.96 0.35
CA ALA A 420 -34.37 7.71 1.16
C ALA A 420 -34.48 9.22 0.90
N ARG A 421 -34.71 9.63 -0.36
CA ARG A 421 -34.98 11.03 -0.72
C ARG A 421 -36.20 11.58 0.00
N GLN A 422 -37.31 10.82 0.04
CA GLN A 422 -38.52 11.22 0.75
C GLN A 422 -38.27 11.37 2.25
N SER A 423 -37.63 10.37 2.88
CA SER A 423 -37.29 10.41 4.32
C SER A 423 -36.40 11.61 4.69
N LEU A 424 -35.37 11.91 3.86
CA LEU A 424 -34.54 13.09 4.05
C LEU A 424 -35.35 14.39 3.90
N MET A 425 -36.21 14.49 2.88
CA MET A 425 -37.06 15.67 2.64
C MET A 425 -38.04 15.88 3.80
N GLU A 426 -38.68 14.84 4.31
CA GLU A 426 -39.60 14.92 5.44
C GLU A 426 -38.90 15.42 6.71
N ARG A 427 -37.72 14.86 7.02
CA ARG A 427 -36.91 15.32 8.17
C ARG A 427 -36.48 16.77 8.00
N GLY A 428 -36.06 17.17 6.80
CA GLY A 428 -35.74 18.57 6.50
C GLY A 428 -36.93 19.50 6.69
N CYS A 429 -38.14 19.07 6.29
CA CYS A 429 -39.38 19.81 6.51
C CYS A 429 -39.73 19.92 8.00
N GLN A 430 -39.57 18.85 8.78
CA GLN A 430 -39.79 18.86 10.23
C GLN A 430 -38.88 19.87 10.93
N ILE A 431 -37.60 19.95 10.52
CA ILE A 431 -36.64 20.92 11.04
C ILE A 431 -37.07 22.35 10.67
N LEU A 432 -37.43 22.61 9.41
CA LEU A 432 -37.90 23.93 8.96
C LEU A 432 -39.20 24.37 9.66
N ARG A 433 -40.12 23.44 9.94
CA ARG A 433 -41.34 23.72 10.72
C ARG A 433 -41.02 24.11 12.15
N LYS A 434 -40.14 23.34 12.81
CA LYS A 434 -39.71 23.60 14.18
C LYS A 434 -39.08 24.99 14.33
N ASP A 435 -38.33 25.42 13.31
CA ASP A 435 -37.66 26.72 13.30
C ASP A 435 -38.54 27.86 12.76
N GLY A 436 -39.78 27.58 12.34
CA GLY A 436 -40.72 28.58 11.79
C GLY A 436 -40.35 29.12 10.40
N LEU A 437 -39.42 28.44 9.71
CA LEU A 437 -38.83 28.85 8.44
C LEU A 437 -39.51 28.25 7.21
N LEU A 438 -40.49 27.36 7.41
CA LEU A 438 -41.34 26.85 6.33
C LEU A 438 -42.54 27.77 6.09
N ASP A 439 -42.79 28.13 4.84
CA ASP A 439 -44.06 28.69 4.39
C ASP A 439 -45.00 27.54 4.00
N GLU A 440 -45.97 27.26 4.88
CA GLU A 440 -46.94 26.17 4.69
C GLU A 440 -47.83 26.38 3.45
N GLU A 441 -48.11 27.62 3.03
CA GLU A 441 -48.93 27.86 1.84
C GLU A 441 -48.15 27.60 0.55
N ALA A 442 -46.89 28.04 0.52
CA ALA A 442 -46.00 27.78 -0.60
C ALA A 442 -45.66 26.28 -0.70
N PHE A 443 -45.46 25.62 0.45
CA PHE A 443 -45.22 24.17 0.51
C PHE A 443 -46.42 23.38 -0.01
N LYS A 444 -47.64 23.71 0.42
CA LYS A 444 -48.88 23.07 -0.07
C LYS A 444 -49.10 23.28 -1.57
N ARG A 445 -48.83 24.48 -2.10
CA ARG A 445 -48.90 24.77 -3.54
C ARG A 445 -47.93 23.92 -4.34
N ALA A 446 -46.68 23.82 -3.89
CA ALA A 446 -45.69 22.99 -4.56
C ALA A 446 -46.04 21.50 -4.50
N GLN A 447 -46.62 21.04 -3.39
CA GLN A 447 -47.08 19.65 -3.26
C GLN A 447 -48.25 19.35 -4.22
N GLN A 448 -49.20 20.29 -4.35
CA GLN A 448 -50.29 20.18 -5.33
C GLN A 448 -49.77 20.19 -6.77
N GLU A 449 -48.79 21.04 -7.08
CA GLU A 449 -48.15 21.05 -8.40
C GLU A 449 -47.47 19.71 -8.70
N ASP A 450 -46.72 19.12 -7.75
CA ASP A 450 -46.05 17.83 -7.92
C ASP A 450 -47.06 16.67 -8.12
N GLU A 451 -48.15 16.66 -7.34
CA GLU A 451 -49.25 15.70 -7.53
C GLU A 451 -49.90 15.84 -8.92
N THR A 452 -50.20 17.07 -9.36
CA THR A 452 -50.77 17.28 -10.70
C THR A 452 -49.80 16.91 -11.82
N LEU A 453 -48.49 17.02 -11.59
CA LEU A 453 -47.47 16.62 -12.55
C LEU A 453 -47.40 15.11 -12.67
N LYS A 454 -47.41 14.39 -11.53
CA LYS A 454 -47.49 12.92 -11.50
C LYS A 454 -48.74 12.41 -12.21
N ASP A 455 -49.90 13.01 -11.95
CA ASP A 455 -51.15 12.63 -12.63
C ASP A 455 -51.07 12.81 -14.16
N LYS A 456 -50.40 13.87 -14.63
CA LYS A 456 -50.17 14.08 -16.06
C LYS A 456 -49.23 13.02 -16.64
N VAL A 457 -48.16 12.67 -15.93
CA VAL A 457 -47.21 11.63 -16.36
C VAL A 457 -47.91 10.27 -16.43
N ASP A 458 -48.66 9.88 -15.41
CA ASP A 458 -49.44 8.63 -15.38
C ASP A 458 -50.47 8.58 -16.52
N ARG A 459 -51.11 9.72 -16.81
CA ARG A 459 -52.03 9.81 -17.94
C ARG A 459 -51.32 9.59 -19.27
N ILE A 460 -50.14 10.20 -19.45
CA ILE A 460 -49.30 10.01 -20.64
C ILE A 460 -48.90 8.54 -20.78
N ASP A 461 -48.46 7.90 -19.71
CA ASP A 461 -48.00 6.51 -19.72
C ASP A 461 -49.14 5.53 -20.06
N ARG A 462 -50.33 5.77 -19.51
CA ARG A 462 -51.56 5.04 -19.90
C ARG A 462 -51.92 5.23 -21.37
N THR A 463 -51.82 6.46 -21.90
CA THR A 463 -52.05 6.69 -23.33
C THR A 463 -51.01 6.03 -24.21
N LEU A 464 -49.74 6.03 -23.80
CA LEU A 464 -48.65 5.38 -24.52
C LEU A 464 -48.86 3.86 -24.57
N SER A 465 -49.20 3.25 -23.43
CA SER A 465 -49.53 1.82 -23.32
C SER A 465 -50.70 1.42 -24.22
N ASN A 466 -51.74 2.26 -24.27
CA ASN A 466 -52.88 2.06 -25.17
C ASN A 466 -52.48 2.18 -26.65
N LEU A 467 -51.62 3.14 -27.00
CA LEU A 467 -51.11 3.30 -28.36
C LEU A 467 -50.24 2.11 -28.78
N GLN A 468 -49.34 1.64 -27.91
CA GLN A 468 -48.56 0.42 -28.15
C GLN A 468 -49.46 -0.79 -28.42
N THR A 469 -50.51 -0.96 -27.61
CA THR A 469 -51.47 -2.06 -27.80
C THR A 469 -52.20 -1.95 -29.14
N ARG A 470 -52.61 -0.75 -29.55
CA ARG A 470 -53.24 -0.50 -30.87
C ARG A 470 -52.27 -0.73 -32.03
N PHE A 471 -51.03 -0.27 -31.90
CA PHE A 471 -49.98 -0.50 -32.90
C PHE A 471 -49.68 -1.98 -33.08
N ALA A 472 -49.57 -2.74 -31.99
CA ALA A 472 -49.40 -4.19 -32.04
C ALA A 472 -50.56 -4.88 -32.78
N ARG A 473 -51.81 -4.43 -32.52
CA ARG A 473 -52.99 -4.94 -33.22
C ARG A 473 -53.00 -4.60 -34.71
N LEU A 474 -52.66 -3.37 -35.08
CA LEU A 474 -52.55 -2.94 -36.48
C LEU A 474 -51.45 -3.71 -37.23
N LEU A 475 -50.29 -3.94 -36.59
CA LEU A 475 -49.22 -4.76 -37.17
C LEU A 475 -49.68 -6.20 -37.41
N ALA A 476 -50.40 -6.80 -36.46
CA ALA A 476 -50.96 -8.13 -36.64
C ALA A 476 -51.99 -8.20 -37.78
N GLU A 477 -52.87 -7.19 -37.90
CA GLU A 477 -53.82 -7.08 -39.01
C GLU A 477 -53.13 -6.88 -40.35
N TYR A 478 -52.11 -6.02 -40.42
CA TYR A 478 -51.32 -5.79 -41.63
C TYR A 478 -50.62 -7.06 -42.10
N LEU A 479 -49.94 -7.77 -41.19
CA LEU A 479 -49.28 -9.05 -41.50
C LEU A 479 -50.29 -10.11 -41.97
N SER A 480 -51.48 -10.17 -41.35
CA SER A 480 -52.56 -11.04 -41.77
C SER A 480 -53.05 -10.70 -43.19
N GLN A 481 -53.26 -9.42 -43.50
CA GLN A 481 -53.64 -8.99 -44.84
C GLN A 481 -52.55 -9.28 -45.88
N GLN A 482 -51.29 -9.00 -45.57
CA GLN A 482 -50.16 -9.29 -46.44
C GLN A 482 -50.07 -10.80 -46.74
N THR A 483 -50.31 -11.65 -45.76
CA THR A 483 -50.34 -13.11 -45.92
C THR A 483 -51.51 -13.54 -46.83
N LYS A 484 -52.71 -12.98 -46.63
CA LYS A 484 -53.88 -13.26 -47.49
C LYS A 484 -53.66 -12.79 -48.93
N LEU A 485 -53.04 -11.62 -49.11
CA LEU A 485 -52.68 -11.09 -50.43
C LEU A 485 -51.68 -11.99 -51.13
N LYS A 486 -50.61 -12.41 -50.44
CA LYS A 486 -49.65 -13.39 -50.98
C LYS A 486 -50.36 -14.69 -51.41
N GLN A 487 -51.20 -15.26 -50.55
CA GLN A 487 -51.97 -16.47 -50.90
C GLN A 487 -52.88 -16.29 -52.12
N ARG A 488 -53.50 -15.11 -52.28
CA ARG A 488 -54.32 -14.79 -53.46
C ARG A 488 -53.45 -14.68 -54.70
N LEU A 489 -52.30 -14.00 -54.62
CA LEU A 489 -51.35 -13.88 -55.73
C LEU A 489 -50.91 -15.27 -56.21
N THR A 490 -50.51 -16.15 -55.29
CA THR A 490 -50.08 -17.53 -55.63
C THR A 490 -51.20 -18.36 -56.25
N ARG A 491 -52.47 -18.10 -55.91
CA ARG A 491 -53.61 -18.75 -56.56
C ARG A 491 -53.85 -18.24 -57.98
N VAL A 492 -53.57 -16.96 -58.25
CA VAL A 492 -53.68 -16.39 -59.60
C VAL A 492 -52.54 -16.92 -60.47
N GLU A 493 -51.30 -16.91 -59.97
CA GLU A 493 -50.13 -17.49 -60.66
C GLU A 493 -50.37 -18.95 -61.06
N ARG A 494 -50.90 -19.78 -60.15
CA ARG A 494 -51.25 -21.18 -60.46
C ARG A 494 -52.37 -21.36 -61.50
N ARG A 495 -53.19 -20.33 -61.73
CA ARG A 495 -54.30 -20.37 -62.68
C ARG A 495 -53.85 -20.00 -64.08
N ASP A 496 -52.87 -19.09 -64.17
CA ASP A 496 -52.19 -18.77 -65.44
C ASP A 496 -51.30 -19.93 -65.92
N ASP A 497 -50.71 -20.72 -65.01
CA ASP A 497 -49.95 -21.93 -65.38
C ASP A 497 -50.82 -23.10 -65.91
N GLN A 498 -52.16 -22.97 -65.90
CA GLN A 498 -53.11 -24.00 -66.35
C GLN A 498 -53.86 -23.63 -67.65
N GLN A 499 -53.52 -22.52 -68.30
CA GLN A 499 -53.90 -22.19 -69.67
C GLN A 499 -52.70 -22.34 -70.60
#